data_AF-A0A9Q1AT15-F1
#
_entry.id   AF-A0A9Q1AT15-F1
#
_cell.length_a   1.000
_cell.length_b   1.000
_cell.length_c   1.000
_cell.angle_alpha   90.00
_cell.angle_beta   90.00
_cell.angle_gamma   90.00
#
_symmetry.space_group_name_H-M   'P 1'
#
loop_
_entity.id
_entity.type
_entity.pdbx_description
1 polymer ?
#
loop_
_entity_poly.entity_id
_entity_poly.type
_entity_poly.pdbx_seq_one_letter_code
_entity_poly.pdbx_strand_id
1 'polypeptide(L)'
;MNRKLVELANSVYLVMEYCNGGDLADYLHSMRTLSEDTIRLFLQQIAGAMKVLHSKGIIHRDLKPQNILLSFAGGKKSNPNNIRIKIGPKAGFIVKKDS
;
A
#
# COMPACT_ATOMS: atom_id res chain seq x y z
N MET A 1 12.34 -1.28 -1.13
CA MET A 1 11.36 -1.85 -2.09
C MET A 1 12.10 -2.08 -3.38
N ASN A 2 12.41 -3.33 -3.72
CA ASN A 2 13.05 -3.67 -4.99
C ASN A 2 11.99 -3.60 -6.08
N ARG A 3 11.92 -2.47 -6.79
CA ARG A 3 11.03 -2.28 -7.93
C ARG A 3 11.83 -2.42 -9.20
N LYS A 4 11.34 -3.23 -10.15
CA LYS A 4 11.95 -3.38 -11.48
C LYS A 4 10.92 -2.98 -12.53
N LEU A 5 11.28 -2.04 -13.39
CA LEU A 5 10.51 -1.75 -14.59
C LEU A 5 10.96 -2.72 -15.67
N VAL A 6 10.00 -3.33 -16.34
CA VAL A 6 10.23 -4.21 -17.49
C VAL A 6 9.46 -3.62 -18.66
N GLU A 7 10.18 -3.28 -19.71
CA GLU A 7 9.62 -2.80 -20.97
C GLU A 7 9.54 -3.98 -21.94
N LEU A 8 8.34 -4.22 -22.45
CA LEU A 8 8.05 -5.13 -23.55
C LEU A 8 7.50 -4.28 -24.70
N ALA A 9 7.48 -4.82 -25.92
CA ALA A 9 7.27 -4.08 -27.18
C ALA A 9 6.32 -2.87 -27.10
N ASN A 10 5.15 -2.99 -26.45
CA ASN A 10 4.17 -1.90 -26.29
C ASN A 10 3.69 -1.68 -24.84
N SER A 11 4.36 -2.23 -23.82
CA SER A 11 3.86 -2.22 -22.45
C SER A 11 4.96 -2.06 -21.41
N VAL A 12 4.68 -1.26 -20.39
CA VAL A 12 5.53 -1.10 -19.20
C VAL A 12 4.94 -1.89 -18.04
N TYR A 13 5.73 -2.78 -17.46
CA TYR A 13 5.35 -3.58 -16.30
C TYR A 13 6.17 -3.15 -15.09
N LEU A 14 5.48 -2.90 -13.98
CA LEU A 14 6.12 -2.61 -12.69
C LEU A 14 6.11 -3.88 -11.84
N VAL A 15 7.28 -4.51 -11.72
CA VAL A 15 7.47 -5.67 -10.83
C VAL A 15 7.74 -5.16 -9.42
N MET A 16 6.96 -5.65 -8.47
CA MET A 16 7.02 -5.26 -7.06
C MET A 16 6.97 -6.47 -6.16
N GLU A 17 7.34 -6.26 -4.90
CA GLU A 17 7.14 -7.24 -3.84
C GLU A 17 5.66 -7.56 -3.67
N TYR A 18 5.33 -8.85 -3.64
CA TYR A 18 3.97 -9.33 -3.44
C TYR A 18 3.50 -9.10 -2.00
N CYS A 19 2.31 -8.53 -1.86
CA CYS A 19 1.65 -8.30 -0.57
C CYS A 19 0.55 -9.37 -0.40
N ASN A 20 0.78 -10.34 0.50
CA ASN A 20 -0.08 -11.50 0.71
C ASN A 20 -1.40 -11.22 1.46
N GLY A 21 -1.69 -9.95 1.78
CA GLY A 21 -2.85 -9.54 2.56
C GLY A 21 -3.95 -8.84 1.78
N GLY A 22 -3.83 -8.72 0.46
CA GLY A 22 -4.78 -7.95 -0.35
C GLY A 22 -4.67 -6.46 -0.08
N ASP A 23 -5.74 -5.72 -0.33
CA ASP A 23 -5.83 -4.30 -0.03
C ASP A 23 -6.71 -4.00 1.20
N LEU A 24 -6.64 -2.75 1.69
CA LEU A 24 -7.38 -2.31 2.84
C LEU A 24 -8.89 -2.23 2.55
N ALA A 25 -9.31 -2.05 1.30
CA ALA A 25 -10.73 -2.04 0.95
C ALA A 25 -11.35 -3.42 1.18
N ASP A 26 -10.69 -4.47 0.69
CA ASP A 26 -11.09 -5.87 0.91
C ASP A 26 -11.10 -6.21 2.41
N TYR A 27 -10.07 -5.76 3.14
CA TYR A 27 -10.01 -5.98 4.58
C TYR A 27 -11.17 -5.31 5.31
N LEU A 28 -11.45 -4.04 5.01
CA LEU A 28 -12.58 -3.29 5.57
C LEU A 28 -13.92 -3.91 5.21
N HIS A 29 -14.07 -4.44 4.00
CA HIS A 29 -15.30 -5.11 3.57
C HIS A 29 -15.52 -6.44 4.32
N SER A 30 -14.44 -7.18 4.57
CA SER A 30 -14.51 -8.46 5.30
C SER A 30 -14.76 -8.28 6.81
N MET A 31 -14.35 -7.15 7.37
CA MET A 31 -14.47 -6.84 8.79
C MET A 31 -15.77 -6.08 9.04
N ARG A 32 -16.74 -6.69 9.73
CA ARG A 32 -18.00 -5.99 10.07
C ARG A 32 -17.80 -4.77 10.96
N THR A 33 -16.83 -4.84 11.87
CA THR A 33 -16.43 -3.75 12.76
C THR A 33 -14.93 -3.81 13.01
N LEU A 34 -14.30 -2.64 13.17
CA LEU A 34 -12.90 -2.51 13.60
C LEU A 34 -12.85 -1.86 14.98
N SER A 35 -11.98 -2.38 15.85
CA SER A 35 -11.69 -1.73 17.12
C SER A 35 -10.91 -0.44 16.90
N GLU A 36 -11.10 0.55 17.78
CA GLU A 36 -10.34 1.80 17.74
C GLU A 36 -8.82 1.58 17.77
N ASP A 37 -8.36 0.57 18.51
CA ASP A 37 -6.95 0.21 18.57
C ASP A 37 -6.41 -0.24 17.21
N THR A 38 -7.19 -1.05 16.48
CA THR A 38 -6.82 -1.48 15.12
C THR A 38 -6.77 -0.29 14.16
N ILE A 39 -7.76 0.60 14.25
CA ILE A 39 -7.80 1.83 13.45
C ILE A 39 -6.58 2.70 13.74
N ARG A 40 -6.25 2.89 15.03
CA ARG A 40 -5.09 3.68 15.47
C ARG A 40 -3.79 3.09 14.91
N LEU A 41 -3.62 1.78 14.98
CA LEU A 41 -2.45 1.08 14.43
C LEU A 41 -2.30 1.31 12.92
N PHE A 42 -3.40 1.22 12.17
CA PHE A 42 -3.36 1.43 10.71
C PHE A 42 -3.07 2.88 10.36
N LEU A 43 -3.73 3.84 11.03
CA LEU A 43 -3.51 5.26 10.80
C LEU A 43 -2.08 5.67 11.11
N GLN A 44 -1.47 5.15 12.18
CA GLN A 44 -0.06 5.41 12.50
C GLN A 44 0.88 4.95 11.37
N GLN A 45 0.66 3.74 10.82
CA GLN A 45 1.46 3.24 9.71
C GLN A 45 1.27 4.06 8.43
N ILE A 46 0.02 4.40 8.08
CA ILE A 46 -0.30 5.23 6.91
C ILE A 46 0.31 6.62 7.04
N ALA A 47 0.12 7.28 8.18
CA ALA A 47 0.67 8.62 8.44
C ALA A 47 2.21 8.61 8.40
N GLY A 48 2.84 7.58 8.99
CA GLY A 48 4.29 7.40 8.92
C GLY A 48 4.78 7.25 7.47
N ALA A 49 4.12 6.42 6.66
CA ALA A 49 4.47 6.25 5.25
C ALA A 49 4.28 7.54 4.45
N MET A 50 3.17 8.26 4.65
CA MET A 50 2.91 9.55 3.99
C MET A 50 3.94 10.61 4.39
N LYS A 51 4.36 10.66 5.65
CA LYS A 51 5.43 11.56 6.10
C LYS A 51 6.73 11.31 5.34
N VAL A 52 7.09 10.04 5.11
CA VAL A 52 8.28 9.67 4.32
C VAL A 52 8.14 10.03 2.84
N LEU A 53 6.94 9.92 2.25
CA LEU A 53 6.70 10.36 0.88
C LEU A 53 6.85 11.89 0.76
N HIS A 54 6.19 12.62 1.66
CA HIS A 54 6.22 14.09 1.69
C HIS A 54 7.63 14.63 1.95
N SER A 55 8.42 13.99 2.82
CA SER A 55 9.82 14.41 3.06
C SER A 55 10.72 14.24 1.82
N LYS A 56 10.27 13.47 0.82
CA LYS A 56 10.94 13.31 -0.48
C LYS A 56 10.30 14.16 -1.59
N GLY A 57 9.37 15.06 -1.25
CA GLY A 57 8.62 15.86 -2.21
C GLY A 57 7.61 15.06 -3.04
N ILE A 58 7.27 13.83 -2.64
CA ILE A 58 6.35 12.95 -3.38
C ILE A 58 4.95 13.09 -2.79
N ILE A 59 4.00 13.49 -3.63
CA ILE A 59 2.57 13.50 -3.27
C ILE A 59 1.89 12.30 -3.91
N HIS A 60 1.24 11.46 -3.10
CA HIS A 60 0.58 10.23 -3.60
C HIS A 60 -0.61 10.52 -4.54
N ARG A 61 -1.42 11.54 -4.21
CA ARG A 61 -2.60 12.02 -4.96
C ARG A 61 -3.78 11.05 -5.14
N ASP A 62 -3.62 9.76 -4.90
CA ASP A 62 -4.70 8.76 -5.01
C ASP A 62 -4.74 7.86 -3.77
N LEU A 63 -4.69 8.47 -2.58
CA LEU A 63 -4.72 7.73 -1.32
C LEU A 63 -6.17 7.28 -1.04
N LYS A 64 -6.41 5.99 -1.20
CA LYS A 64 -7.69 5.31 -0.97
C LYS A 64 -7.46 3.87 -0.51
N PRO A 65 -8.42 3.22 0.16
CA PRO A 65 -8.24 1.88 0.71
C PRO A 65 -7.72 0.84 -0.31
N GLN A 66 -8.13 0.94 -1.59
CA GLN A 66 -7.71 0.05 -2.66
C GLN A 66 -6.21 0.16 -3.01
N ASN A 67 -5.58 1.30 -2.71
CA ASN A 67 -4.15 1.53 -2.94
C ASN A 67 -3.33 1.32 -1.64
N ILE A 68 -3.92 0.77 -0.59
CA ILE A 68 -3.24 0.47 0.67
C ILE A 68 -3.15 -1.04 0.79
N LEU A 69 -1.97 -1.60 0.51
CA LEU A 69 -1.73 -3.03 0.48
C LEU A 69 -1.35 -3.54 1.88
N LEU A 70 -1.80 -4.75 2.20
CA LEU A 70 -1.54 -5.41 3.47
C LEU A 70 -0.55 -6.57 3.30
N SER A 71 0.35 -6.73 4.25
CA SER A 71 1.27 -7.87 4.32
C SER A 71 1.27 -8.47 5.73
N PHE A 72 1.14 -9.80 5.80
CA PHE A 72 1.12 -10.54 7.06
C PHE A 72 2.50 -11.11 7.34
N ALA A 73 3.18 -10.56 8.34
CA ALA A 73 4.41 -11.17 8.85
C ALA A 73 4.07 -12.48 9.58
N GLY A 74 4.54 -13.63 9.06
CA GLY A 74 4.38 -14.93 9.72
C GLY A 74 3.03 -15.64 9.48
N GLY A 75 2.27 -15.28 8.44
CA GLY A 75 1.17 -16.09 7.89
C GLY A 75 -0.16 -16.14 8.68
N LYS A 76 -0.23 -15.63 9.92
CA LYS A 76 -1.48 -15.60 10.70
C LYS A 76 -2.23 -14.27 10.53
N LYS A 77 -3.40 -14.33 9.89
CA LYS A 77 -4.33 -13.20 9.66
C LYS A 77 -4.95 -12.60 10.94
N SER A 78 -4.91 -13.31 12.06
CA SER A 78 -5.78 -13.02 13.21
C SER A 78 -5.33 -11.87 14.11
N ASN A 79 -4.07 -11.45 14.07
CA ASN A 79 -3.57 -10.35 14.92
C ASN A 79 -3.31 -9.08 14.11
N PRO A 80 -4.08 -7.99 14.30
CA PRO A 80 -3.85 -6.72 13.64
C PRO A 80 -2.43 -6.15 13.81
N ASN A 81 -1.75 -6.46 14.91
CA ASN A 81 -0.37 -6.01 15.16
C ASN A 81 0.66 -6.61 14.18
N ASN A 82 0.32 -7.76 13.56
CA ASN A 82 1.21 -8.41 12.60
C ASN A 82 0.97 -7.93 11.15
N ILE A 83 -0.01 -7.05 10.95
CA ILE A 83 -0.36 -6.48 9.65
C ILE A 83 0.55 -5.28 9.39
N ARG A 84 1.33 -5.38 8.31
CA ARG A 84 2.14 -4.30 7.77
C ARG A 84 1.43 -3.65 6.60
N ILE A 85 1.30 -2.33 6.65
CA ILE A 85 0.74 -1.53 5.56
C ILE A 85 1.84 -1.11 4.58
N LYS A 86 1.54 -1.20 3.29
CA LYS A 86 2.34 -0.63 2.21
C LYS A 86 1.46 0.24 1.32
N ILE A 87 1.91 1.45 1.03
CA ILE A 87 1.22 2.31 0.07
C ILE A 87 1.56 1.81 -1.34
N GLY A 88 0.56 1.23 -1.99
CA GLY A 88 0.67 0.68 -3.33
C GLY A 88 0.61 1.80 -4.37
N PRO A 89 1.26 1.60 -5.54
CA PRO A 89 1.06 2.49 -6.66
C PRO A 89 -0.40 2.42 -7.13
N LYS A 90 -0.99 3.57 -7.47
CA LYS A 90 -2.14 3.69 -8.37
C LYS A 90 -2.04 2.64 -9.50
N ALA A 91 -3.11 1.87 -9.70
CA ALA A 91 -3.25 1.05 -10.90
C ALA A 91 -3.10 1.96 -12.14
N GLY A 92 -2.02 1.80 -12.90
CA GLY A 92 -1.67 2.65 -14.03
C GLY A 92 -0.63 3.75 -13.74
N PHE A 93 0.50 3.42 -13.11
CA PHE A 93 1.66 4.31 -13.07
C PHE A 93 2.16 4.62 -14.49
N ILE A 94 1.70 5.73 -15.07
CA ILE A 94 2.48 6.56 -15.98
C ILE A 94 3.23 7.55 -15.10
N VAL A 95 4.55 7.35 -14.95
CA VAL A 95 5.43 8.39 -14.41
C VAL A 95 5.98 9.16 -15.60
N LYS A 96 5.43 10.35 -15.88
CA LYS A 96 6.22 11.43 -16.48
C LYS A 96 5.67 12.79 -16.08
N LYS A 97 6.60 13.75 -16.15
CA LYS A 97 6.56 15.23 -15.99
C LYS A 97 6.96 15.77 -14.61
N ASP A 98 7.89 16.71 -14.49
CA ASP A 98 8.56 17.64 -15.43
C ASP A 98 10.05 17.82 -15.00
N SER A 99 11.02 18.39 -15.72
CA SER A 99 11.13 19.22 -16.94
C SER A 99 12.40 18.82 -17.70
#